data_AF-A0AAP9TUU8-F1
#
_entry.id   AF-A0AAP9TUU8-F1
#
_cell.length_a   1.000
_cell.length_b   1.000
_cell.length_c   1.000
_cell.angle_alpha   90.00
_cell.angle_beta   90.00
_cell.angle_gamma   90.00
#
_symmetry.space_group_name_H-M   'P 1'
#
loop_
_entity.id
_entity.type
_entity.pdbx_description
1 polymer ?
#
loop_
_entity_poly.entity_id
_entity_poly.type
_entity_poly.pdbx_seq_one_letter_code
_entity_poly.pdbx_strand_id
1 'polypeptide(L)'
;MVVEVSANGKKLVDTGVFHYEHYDNQNDEGLKITYNGLNMFIRIVNSPDTGSSSDRITANVNDNNVTFLYECKSYESTFRTQNGFIRPIEVAMDNGRRIYISWTAIIYKQGPGRALFTITFSIYEDE
;
A
#
# COMPACT_ATOMS: atom_id res chain seq x y z
N MET A 1 1.51 27.72 -1.88
CA MET A 1 0.49 27.45 -2.92
C MET A 1 -0.03 26.06 -2.67
N VAL A 2 -1.28 25.92 -2.22
CA VAL A 2 -1.92 24.62 -2.02
C VAL A 2 -2.60 24.30 -3.34
N VAL A 3 -2.10 23.29 -4.05
CA VAL A 3 -2.77 22.80 -5.25
C VAL A 3 -3.92 21.92 -4.77
N GLU A 4 -5.15 22.33 -5.05
CA GLU A 4 -6.32 21.50 -4.80
C GLU A 4 -6.57 20.59 -6.01
N VAL A 5 -6.74 19.30 -5.75
CA VAL A 5 -6.98 18.28 -6.78
C VAL A 5 -8.23 17.51 -6.39
N SER A 6 -9.23 17.49 -7.27
CA SER A 6 -10.41 16.66 -7.08
C SER A 6 -10.97 16.15 -8.41
N ALA A 7 -11.66 15.01 -8.35
CA ALA A 7 -12.36 14.42 -9.48
C ALA A 7 -13.39 13.41 -8.98
N ASN A 8 -14.52 13.28 -9.67
CA ASN A 8 -15.56 12.27 -9.40
C ASN A 8 -16.05 12.24 -7.94
N GLY A 9 -16.24 13.42 -7.34
CA GLY A 9 -16.69 13.56 -5.94
C GLY A 9 -15.65 13.17 -4.89
N LYS A 10 -14.36 13.11 -5.28
CA LYS A 10 -13.24 12.82 -4.37
C LYS A 10 -12.22 13.95 -4.41
N LYS A 11 -11.86 14.44 -3.23
CA LYS A 11 -10.77 15.40 -3.04
C LYS A 11 -9.50 14.63 -2.64
N LEU A 12 -8.40 14.90 -3.33
CA LEU A 12 -7.08 14.46 -2.88
C LEU A 12 -6.69 15.23 -1.62
N VAL A 13 -6.40 14.52 -0.55
CA VAL A 13 -5.97 15.12 0.71
C VAL A 13 -4.45 15.11 0.82
N ASP A 14 -3.84 13.96 0.50
CA ASP A 14 -2.39 13.80 0.57
C ASP A 14 -1.91 12.77 -0.44
N THR A 15 -0.66 12.89 -0.87
CA THR A 15 0.00 11.94 -1.76
C THR A 15 1.50 12.01 -1.54
N GLY A 16 2.18 10.89 -1.75
CA GLY A 16 3.61 10.83 -1.64
C GLY A 16 4.21 9.61 -2.30
N VAL A 17 5.54 9.62 -2.30
CA VAL A 17 6.38 8.48 -2.67
C VAL A 17 7.25 8.17 -1.47
N PHE A 18 7.30 6.90 -1.07
CA PHE A 18 8.11 6.43 0.04
C PHE A 18 9.02 5.31 -0.43
N HIS A 19 10.31 5.41 -0.10
CA HIS A 19 11.31 4.37 -0.39
C HIS A 19 11.59 3.59 0.89
N TYR A 20 11.51 2.27 0.82
CA TYR A 20 11.57 1.39 1.97
C TYR A 20 12.44 0.17 1.68
N GLU A 21 13.49 -0.06 2.49
CA GLU A 21 14.30 -1.27 2.41
C GLU A 21 13.68 -2.40 3.24
N HIS A 22 13.48 -3.55 2.60
CA HIS A 22 12.88 -4.74 3.18
C HIS A 22 13.88 -5.90 3.32
N TYR A 23 13.72 -6.66 4.40
CA TYR A 23 14.48 -7.87 4.69
C TYR A 23 13.52 -8.98 5.16
N ASP A 24 13.46 -10.10 4.43
CA ASP A 24 12.52 -11.22 4.67
C ASP A 24 12.66 -11.85 6.08
N ASN A 25 13.78 -11.62 6.77
CA ASN A 25 14.10 -12.19 8.08
C ASN A 25 13.76 -11.28 9.27
N GLN A 26 13.13 -10.13 9.03
CA GLN A 26 12.69 -9.20 10.07
C GLN A 26 11.17 -9.18 10.20
N ASN A 27 10.67 -8.84 11.40
CA ASN A 27 9.26 -8.51 11.60
C ASN A 27 8.96 -7.17 10.94
N ASP A 28 8.93 -7.16 9.62
CA ASP A 28 8.60 -5.98 8.86
C ASP A 28 7.09 -5.67 8.94
N GLU A 29 6.77 -4.53 9.54
CA GLU A 29 5.42 -3.97 9.63
C GLU A 29 4.98 -3.31 8.30
N GLY A 30 5.90 -3.11 7.37
CA GLY A 30 5.69 -2.46 6.08
C GLY A 30 5.64 -0.93 6.18
N LEU A 31 5.14 -0.28 5.13
CA LEU A 31 4.90 1.15 5.15
C LEU A 31 3.68 1.45 6.00
N LYS A 32 3.87 2.24 7.07
CA LYS A 32 2.78 2.80 7.87
C LYS A 32 2.44 4.22 7.42
N ILE A 33 1.18 4.45 7.11
CA ILE A 33 0.61 5.76 6.80
C ILE A 33 -0.42 6.07 7.90
N THR A 34 -0.31 7.23 8.55
CA THR A 34 -1.26 7.65 9.59
C THR A 34 -2.03 8.87 9.11
N TYR A 35 -3.36 8.78 9.14
CA TYR A 35 -4.25 9.86 8.71
C TYR A 35 -5.49 9.91 9.64
N ASN A 36 -5.77 11.05 10.26
CA ASN A 36 -6.87 11.22 11.23
C ASN A 36 -7.00 10.09 12.28
N GLY A 37 -5.87 9.59 12.79
CA GLY A 37 -5.86 8.49 13.77
C GLY A 37 -6.08 7.09 13.18
N LEU A 38 -6.40 6.97 11.89
CA LEU A 38 -6.37 5.73 11.13
C LEU A 38 -4.92 5.38 10.79
N ASN A 39 -4.51 4.14 11.07
CA ASN A 39 -3.23 3.60 10.64
C ASN A 39 -3.46 2.65 9.45
N MET A 40 -2.85 2.95 8.32
CA MET A 40 -2.88 2.12 7.12
C MET A 40 -1.49 1.53 6.90
N PHE A 41 -1.41 0.21 6.84
CA PHE A 41 -0.17 -0.53 6.64
C PHE A 41 -0.16 -1.15 5.25
N ILE A 42 0.93 -0.97 4.50
CA ILE A 42 1.16 -1.64 3.22
C ILE A 42 2.35 -2.57 3.41
N ARG A 43 2.06 -3.88 3.44
CA ARG A 43 3.04 -4.95 3.65
C ARG A 43 3.20 -5.73 2.37
N ILE A 44 4.45 -5.95 1.97
CA ILE A 44 4.82 -6.68 0.76
C ILE A 44 5.72 -7.83 1.20
N VAL A 45 5.28 -9.07 1.01
CA VAL A 45 6.03 -10.26 1.43
C VAL A 45 6.34 -11.15 0.23
N ASN A 46 7.52 -11.77 0.26
CA ASN A 46 7.92 -12.80 -0.69
C ASN A 46 7.42 -14.17 -0.23
N SER A 47 6.49 -14.76 -0.98
CA SER A 47 5.83 -16.03 -0.65
C SER A 47 5.85 -17.02 -1.83
N PRO A 48 7.03 -17.58 -2.16
CA PRO A 48 7.19 -18.50 -3.29
C PRO A 48 6.38 -19.80 -3.16
N ASP A 49 6.18 -20.30 -1.93
CA ASP A 49 5.72 -21.68 -1.68
C ASP A 49 4.19 -21.88 -1.56
N THR A 50 3.36 -20.85 -1.75
CA THR A 50 1.90 -21.06 -1.76
C THR A 50 1.49 -21.70 -3.09
N GLY A 51 0.78 -22.82 -3.14
CA GLY A 51 0.38 -23.50 -4.40
C GLY A 51 -0.51 -22.69 -5.39
N SER A 52 -0.68 -21.38 -5.18
CA SER A 52 -1.28 -20.40 -6.09
C SER A 52 -0.32 -20.02 -7.23
N SER A 53 -0.84 -19.81 -8.44
CA SER A 53 -0.07 -19.35 -9.61
C SER A 53 0.09 -17.83 -9.70
N SER A 54 -0.55 -17.05 -8.83
CA SER A 54 -0.57 -15.58 -8.92
C SER A 54 -0.23 -14.89 -7.60
N ASP A 55 0.25 -13.65 -7.72
CA ASP A 55 0.32 -12.70 -6.60
C ASP A 55 -1.06 -12.49 -5.98
N ARG A 56 -1.10 -12.14 -4.70
CA ARG A 56 -2.35 -11.98 -3.94
C ARG A 56 -2.32 -10.70 -3.13
N ILE A 57 -3.44 -9.99 -3.09
CA ILE A 57 -3.65 -8.86 -2.20
C ILE A 57 -4.79 -9.18 -1.25
N THR A 58 -4.57 -8.98 0.04
CA THR A 58 -5.59 -9.06 1.07
C THR A 58 -5.62 -7.78 1.89
N ALA A 59 -6.76 -7.48 2.48
CA ALA A 59 -6.93 -6.40 3.43
C ALA A 59 -7.51 -6.97 4.72
N ASN A 60 -6.97 -6.54 5.85
CA ASN A 60 -7.49 -6.86 7.17
C ASN A 60 -7.71 -5.57 7.95
N VAL A 61 -8.78 -5.51 8.74
CA VAL A 61 -9.13 -4.36 9.56
C VAL A 61 -9.20 -4.82 11.01
N ASN A 62 -8.45 -4.14 11.88
CA ASN A 62 -8.45 -4.37 13.32
C ASN A 62 -8.42 -3.02 14.04
N ASP A 63 -9.54 -2.65 14.64
CA ASP A 63 -9.79 -1.33 15.21
C ASP A 63 -9.44 -0.20 14.22
N ASN A 64 -8.54 0.70 14.61
CA ASN A 64 -8.07 1.81 13.78
C ASN A 64 -6.92 1.41 12.84
N ASN A 65 -6.65 0.11 12.65
CA ASN A 65 -5.56 -0.37 11.81
C ASN A 65 -6.13 -1.11 10.59
N VAL A 66 -5.79 -0.63 9.41
CA VAL A 66 -6.07 -1.29 8.13
C VAL A 66 -4.75 -1.80 7.57
N THR A 67 -4.62 -3.10 7.37
CA THR A 67 -3.41 -3.70 6.80
C THR A 67 -3.70 -4.30 5.45
N PHE A 68 -3.01 -3.79 4.43
CA PHE A 68 -2.93 -4.38 3.10
C PHE A 68 -1.71 -5.29 3.05
N LEU A 69 -1.94 -6.59 2.83
CA LEU A 69 -0.88 -7.56 2.62
C LEU A 69 -0.86 -7.96 1.15
N TYR A 70 0.24 -7.63 0.49
CA TYR A 70 0.58 -8.07 -0.85
C TYR A 70 1.58 -9.22 -0.77
N GLU A 71 1.12 -10.41 -1.11
CA GLU A 71 1.94 -11.62 -1.19
C GLU A 71 2.42 -11.77 -2.63
N CYS A 72 3.70 -11.50 -2.87
CA CYS A 72 4.33 -11.69 -4.17
C CYS A 72 4.95 -13.08 -4.26
N LYS A 73 4.92 -13.69 -5.44
CA LYS A 73 5.51 -15.01 -5.69
C LYS A 73 7.03 -15.00 -5.60
N SER A 74 7.62 -14.02 -6.25
CA SER A 74 9.06 -13.81 -6.27
C SER A 74 9.33 -12.36 -6.58
N TYR A 75 10.22 -11.74 -5.79
CA TYR A 75 10.74 -10.43 -6.15
C TYR A 75 11.38 -10.39 -7.54
N GLU A 76 11.81 -11.53 -8.09
CA GLU A 76 12.37 -11.63 -9.45
C GLU A 76 11.29 -11.56 -10.53
N SER A 77 10.18 -12.28 -10.36
CA SER A 77 9.10 -12.32 -11.36
C SER A 77 8.25 -11.05 -11.35
N THR A 78 8.15 -10.41 -10.18
CA THR A 78 7.34 -9.22 -9.94
C THR A 78 8.17 -7.92 -10.09
N PHE A 79 9.47 -8.05 -10.40
CA PHE A 79 10.42 -6.95 -10.57
C PHE A 79 9.93 -5.95 -11.62
N ARG A 80 9.89 -4.66 -11.26
CA ARG A 80 9.49 -3.52 -12.10
C ARG A 80 8.03 -3.51 -12.60
N THR A 81 7.20 -4.46 -12.20
CA THR A 81 5.75 -4.35 -12.41
C THR A 81 5.16 -3.46 -11.32
N GLN A 82 4.27 -2.55 -11.71
CA GLN A 82 3.54 -1.71 -10.75
C GLN A 82 2.42 -2.54 -10.13
N ASN A 83 2.46 -2.74 -8.82
CA ASN A 83 1.52 -3.60 -8.09
C ASN A 83 0.78 -2.82 -7.00
N GLY A 84 -0.45 -3.21 -6.66
CA GLY A 84 -1.22 -2.56 -5.60
C GLY A 84 -2.65 -2.22 -6.04
N PHE A 85 -3.23 -1.21 -5.42
CA PHE A 85 -4.59 -0.74 -5.69
C PHE A 85 -4.56 0.63 -6.36
N ILE A 86 -4.69 0.64 -7.69
CA ILE A 86 -4.79 1.88 -8.47
C ILE A 86 -6.15 2.55 -8.24
N ARG A 87 -7.22 1.75 -8.12
CA ARG A 87 -8.55 2.25 -7.77
C ARG A 87 -8.58 2.60 -6.27
N PRO A 88 -8.98 3.83 -5.87
CA PRO A 88 -9.16 4.17 -4.47
C PRO A 88 -10.17 3.24 -3.80
N ILE A 89 -9.79 2.67 -2.67
CA ILE A 89 -10.63 1.79 -1.84
C ILE A 89 -10.99 2.53 -0.58
N GLU A 90 -12.27 2.43 -0.20
CA GLU A 90 -12.78 2.97 1.06
C GLU A 90 -12.19 2.18 2.24
N VAL A 91 -11.57 2.88 3.18
CA VAL A 91 -10.91 2.25 4.34
C VAL A 91 -11.52 2.65 5.67
N ALA A 92 -12.19 3.79 5.72
CA ALA A 92 -12.82 4.30 6.93
C ALA A 92 -13.88 5.35 6.59
N MET A 93 -14.63 5.75 7.61
CA MET A 93 -15.49 6.92 7.62
C MET A 93 -15.19 7.75 8.86
N ASP A 94 -14.92 9.04 8.68
CA ASP A 94 -14.64 10.00 9.76
C ASP A 94 -15.58 11.20 9.60
N ASN A 95 -16.35 11.51 10.65
CA ASN A 95 -17.35 12.58 10.66
C ASN A 95 -18.30 12.61 9.43
N GLY A 96 -18.68 11.42 8.94
CA GLY A 96 -19.56 11.27 7.78
C GLY A 96 -18.88 11.39 6.41
N ARG A 97 -17.56 11.66 6.37
CA ARG A 97 -16.75 11.63 5.16
C ARG A 97 -16.05 10.29 5.03
N ARG A 98 -16.11 9.68 3.85
CA ARG A 98 -15.37 8.44 3.58
C ARG A 98 -13.92 8.76 3.26
N ILE A 99 -13.03 7.99 3.83
CA ILE A 99 -11.59 8.05 3.60
C ILE A 99 -11.24 6.92 2.63
N TYR A 100 -10.49 7.26 1.59
CA TYR A 100 -10.03 6.32 0.57
C TYR A 100 -8.52 6.32 0.48
N ILE A 101 -7.96 5.18 0.10
CA ILE A 101 -6.55 5.06 -0.27
C ILE A 101 -6.40 4.34 -1.61
N SER A 102 -5.48 4.83 -2.43
CA SER A 102 -4.88 4.09 -3.53
C SER A 102 -3.38 4.03 -3.31
N TRP A 103 -2.75 2.96 -3.77
CA TRP A 103 -1.31 2.83 -3.69
C TRP A 103 -0.78 1.90 -4.76
N THR A 104 0.47 2.13 -5.14
CA THR A 104 1.21 1.25 -6.02
C THR A 104 2.65 1.12 -5.55
N ALA A 105 3.22 -0.07 -5.65
CA ALA A 105 4.60 -0.34 -5.33
C ALA A 105 5.36 -0.83 -6.56
N ILE A 106 6.62 -0.41 -6.65
CA ILE A 106 7.64 -0.99 -7.51
C ILE A 106 8.66 -1.67 -6.61
N ILE A 107 8.97 -2.92 -6.92
CA ILE A 107 9.90 -3.74 -6.16
C ILE A 107 11.24 -3.82 -6.90
N TYR A 108 12.32 -3.48 -6.19
CA TYR A 108 13.69 -3.57 -6.67
C TYR A 108 14.49 -4.58 -5.84
N LYS A 109 14.91 -5.70 -6.42
CA LYS A 109 15.76 -6.68 -5.72
C LYS A 109 17.13 -6.09 -5.39
N GLN A 110 17.61 -6.33 -4.16
CA GLN A 110 18.94 -5.92 -3.70
C GLN A 110 19.85 -7.12 -3.35
N GLY A 111 19.31 -8.34 -3.31
CA GLY A 111 20.05 -9.56 -2.99
C GLY A 111 19.13 -10.67 -2.47
N PRO A 112 19.68 -11.80 -1.97
CA PRO A 112 18.88 -12.83 -1.33
C PRO A 112 18.10 -12.25 -0.13
N GLY A 113 16.77 -12.38 -0.15
CA GLY A 113 15.88 -11.92 0.93
C GLY A 113 15.87 -10.42 1.17
N ARG A 114 16.35 -9.60 0.21
CA ARG A 114 16.45 -8.14 0.32
C ARG A 114 15.82 -7.46 -0.87
N ALA A 115 14.97 -6.46 -0.60
CA ALA A 115 14.36 -5.65 -1.62
C ALA A 115 14.28 -4.18 -1.19
N LEU A 116 14.22 -3.28 -2.18
CA LEU A 116 13.84 -1.89 -1.99
C LEU A 116 12.45 -1.73 -2.63
N PHE A 117 11.48 -1.26 -1.86
CA PHE A 117 10.16 -0.90 -2.36
C PHE A 117 10.09 0.61 -2.57
N THR A 118 9.53 1.01 -3.69
CA THR A 118 9.10 2.39 -3.92
C THR A 118 7.58 2.39 -3.97
N ILE A 119 6.95 2.97 -2.95
CA ILE A 119 5.50 2.97 -2.79
C ILE A 119 4.99 4.38 -3.04
N THR A 120 4.17 4.55 -4.07
CA THR A 120 3.37 5.74 -4.30
C THR A 120 2.01 5.54 -3.67
N PHE A 121 1.51 6.52 -2.92
CA PHE A 121 0.18 6.46 -2.33
C PHE A 121 -0.60 7.75 -2.54
N SER A 122 -1.91 7.67 -2.44
CA SER A 122 -2.82 8.82 -2.44
C SER A 122 -3.96 8.56 -1.45
N ILE A 123 -4.27 9.57 -0.64
CA ILE A 123 -5.39 9.57 0.29
C ILE A 123 -6.44 10.55 -0.21
N TYR A 124 -7.70 10.12 -0.18
CA TYR A 124 -8.82 10.94 -0.63
C TYR A 124 -9.92 11.00 0.44
N GLU A 125 -10.69 12.07 0.38
CA GLU A 125 -11.98 12.18 1.07
C GLU A 125 -13.09 12.43 0.04
N ASP A 126 -14.33 12.10 0.41
CA ASP A 126 -15.49 12.64 -0.31
C ASP A 126 -15.53 14.18 -0.19
N GLU A 127 -15.95 14.86 -1.25
CA GLU A 127 -16.17 16.33 -1.25
C GLU A 127 -17.31 16.78 -0.34
#